data_AF-A0A7K4JRG5-F1
#
_entry.id   AF-A0A7K4JRG5-F1
#
_cell.length_a   1.000
_cell.length_b   1.000
_cell.length_c   1.000
_cell.angle_alpha   90.00
_cell.angle_beta   90.00
_cell.angle_gamma   90.00
#
_symmetry.space_group_name_H-M   'P 1'
#
loop_
_entity.id
_entity.type
_entity.pdbx_description
1 polymer ?
#
loop_
_entity_poly.entity_id
_entity_poly.type
_entity_poly.pdbx_seq_one_letter_code
_entity_poly.pdbx_strand_id
1 'polypeptide(L)'
;QELLTEQQSRSHSLSLCQRLGRSAVILLAWVLSLSTVLGCVLAVHYFSEHMHTGSSKWQQEAILLVLPLMVSLLNTLVPHLYNVLAMWEKLDSPVAQVYVAICRNLFLKMVVLGLLCYQWLSRRVVCSTEKCWETCVGQELYRFMVMDFIFTLLDTLFGELVWRLILEKRLKRKQRPEFDIARNVLELIYGQTLTWLGVLFAPLLPAVQMLKLLLLFYIKKTSLMRNCQCPSKPWQASRMSTVFITLLCFPSFLGAAVFLSYTIWSVRPSETCGPFQGLETIYKSGKSWLQVLEKSNSNITWFAWVHQHLVENSFLLFFMSGVLLAVIYFNIQVVRGQRRIICLLKEQIANEGEDKIFLIQKLHSIYEQRER
;
A
#
# COMPACT_ATOMS: atom_id res chain seq x y z
N GLN A 1 -27.26 1.52 17.05
CA GLN A 1 -28.62 2.05 16.80
C GLN A 1 -28.59 3.50 16.33
N GLU A 2 -27.69 4.35 16.84
CA GLU A 2 -27.50 5.74 16.39
C GLU A 2 -27.05 5.88 14.92
N LEU A 3 -26.22 4.97 14.41
CA LEU A 3 -25.77 5.00 13.00
C LEU A 3 -26.89 4.67 11.99
N LEU A 4 -27.90 3.90 12.41
CA LEU A 4 -29.06 3.57 11.56
C LEU A 4 -30.08 4.69 11.55
N THR A 5 -30.23 5.42 12.67
CA THR A 5 -31.13 6.57 12.78
C THR A 5 -30.61 7.80 12.05
N GLU A 6 -29.29 8.02 11.98
CA GLU A 6 -28.68 9.04 11.11
C GLU A 6 -28.85 8.73 9.61
N GLN A 7 -28.83 7.45 9.23
CA GLN A 7 -29.04 7.03 7.85
C GLN A 7 -30.51 7.10 7.42
N GLN A 8 -31.44 6.94 8.37
CA GLN A 8 -32.88 6.95 8.13
C GLN A 8 -33.47 8.38 8.17
N SER A 9 -32.86 9.34 8.87
CA SER A 9 -33.30 10.75 8.89
C SER A 9 -32.89 11.56 7.65
N ARG A 10 -31.90 11.08 6.87
CA ARG A 10 -31.42 11.72 5.64
C ARG A 10 -31.99 11.15 4.35
N SER A 11 -32.96 10.23 4.42
CA SER A 11 -33.73 9.78 3.24
C SER A 11 -34.79 10.79 2.79
N HIS A 12 -34.67 12.07 3.16
CA HIS A 12 -35.36 13.12 2.42
C HIS A 12 -34.93 13.03 0.95
N SER A 13 -35.89 12.77 0.08
CA SER A 13 -35.72 12.49 -1.35
C SER A 13 -35.01 13.65 -2.06
N LEU A 14 -33.67 13.60 -2.14
CA LEU A 14 -32.88 14.46 -3.01
C LEU A 14 -33.47 14.42 -4.42
N SER A 15 -33.74 15.61 -5.00
CA SER A 15 -34.30 15.71 -6.33
C SER A 15 -33.38 15.05 -7.36
N LEU A 16 -33.94 14.53 -8.46
CA LEU A 16 -33.16 13.89 -9.53
C LEU A 16 -32.05 14.81 -10.07
N CYS A 17 -32.30 16.12 -10.12
CA CYS A 17 -31.32 17.13 -10.53
C CYS A 17 -30.14 17.23 -9.53
N GLN A 18 -30.42 17.19 -8.22
CA GLN A 18 -29.37 17.20 -7.19
C GLN A 18 -28.54 15.91 -7.20
N ARG A 19 -29.18 14.75 -7.44
CA ARG A 19 -28.48 13.47 -7.59
C ARG A 19 -27.58 13.46 -8.83
N LEU A 20 -28.08 13.95 -9.97
CA LEU A 20 -27.30 14.07 -11.21
C LEU A 20 -26.11 15.04 -11.05
N GLY A 21 -26.34 16.21 -10.46
CA GLY A 21 -25.27 17.18 -10.20
C GLY A 21 -24.18 16.61 -9.29
N ARG A 22 -24.56 15.84 -8.27
CA ARG A 22 -23.60 15.19 -7.38
C ARG A 22 -22.82 14.06 -8.05
N SER A 23 -23.50 13.22 -8.83
CA SER A 23 -22.83 12.18 -9.61
C SER A 23 -21.86 12.78 -10.63
N ALA A 24 -22.19 13.92 -11.24
CA ALA A 24 -21.31 14.63 -12.15
C ALA A 24 -20.05 15.15 -11.44
N VAL A 25 -20.17 15.71 -10.23
CA VAL A 25 -19.02 16.15 -9.42
C VAL A 25 -18.10 14.98 -9.05
N ILE A 26 -18.68 13.85 -8.63
CA ILE A 26 -17.91 12.64 -8.31
C ILE A 26 -17.19 12.13 -9.57
N LEU A 27 -17.88 12.05 -10.71
CA LEU A 27 -17.29 11.62 -11.97
C LEU A 27 -16.14 12.53 -12.41
N LEU A 28 -16.34 13.85 -12.36
CA LEU A 28 -15.31 14.84 -12.69
C LEU A 28 -14.07 14.65 -11.82
N ALA A 29 -14.26 14.44 -10.53
CA ALA A 29 -13.15 14.28 -9.62
C ALA A 29 -12.41 12.94 -9.81
N TRP A 30 -13.10 11.86 -10.20
CA TRP A 30 -12.45 10.63 -10.64
C TRP A 30 -11.67 10.81 -11.94
N VAL A 31 -12.25 11.50 -12.93
CA VAL A 31 -11.55 11.84 -14.18
C VAL A 31 -10.28 12.64 -13.89
N LEU A 32 -10.37 13.69 -13.07
CA LEU A 32 -9.22 14.48 -12.64
C LEU A 32 -8.17 13.61 -11.94
N SER A 33 -8.59 12.70 -11.06
CA SER A 33 -7.66 11.79 -10.37
C SER A 33 -6.94 10.82 -11.33
N LEU A 34 -7.63 10.33 -12.36
CA LEU A 34 -7.03 9.47 -13.38
C LEU A 34 -6.10 10.28 -14.29
N SER A 35 -6.50 11.49 -14.66
CA SER A 35 -5.66 12.42 -15.44
C SER A 35 -4.39 12.79 -14.70
N THR A 36 -4.43 13.01 -13.38
CA THR A 36 -3.21 13.28 -12.61
C THR A 36 -2.27 12.07 -12.57
N VAL A 37 -2.80 10.85 -12.47
CA VAL A 37 -1.98 9.63 -12.53
C VAL A 37 -1.33 9.48 -13.91
N LEU A 38 -2.11 9.66 -14.98
CA LEU A 38 -1.59 9.62 -16.34
C LEU A 38 -0.53 10.70 -16.57
N GLY A 39 -0.77 11.92 -16.09
CA GLY A 39 0.20 13.02 -16.13
C GLY A 39 1.49 12.69 -15.39
N CYS A 40 1.42 12.04 -14.23
CA CYS A 40 2.61 11.60 -13.49
C CYS A 40 3.39 10.54 -14.28
N VAL A 41 2.71 9.56 -14.89
CA VAL A 41 3.34 8.52 -15.72
C VAL A 41 4.04 9.14 -16.92
N LEU A 42 3.37 10.03 -17.64
CA LEU A 42 3.92 10.73 -18.80
C LEU A 42 5.09 11.63 -18.41
N ALA A 43 4.99 12.35 -17.29
CA ALA A 43 6.08 13.17 -16.78
C ALA A 43 7.31 12.30 -16.47
N VAL A 44 7.14 11.22 -15.69
CA VAL A 44 8.23 10.31 -15.36
C VAL A 44 8.84 9.69 -16.62
N HIS A 45 8.03 9.24 -17.59
CA HIS A 45 8.51 8.68 -18.84
C HIS A 45 9.26 9.71 -19.70
N TYR A 46 8.70 10.90 -19.87
CA TYR A 46 9.30 11.96 -20.69
C TYR A 46 10.58 12.50 -20.07
N PHE A 47 10.62 12.76 -18.76
CA PHE A 47 11.85 13.21 -18.09
C PHE A 47 12.95 12.14 -18.16
N SER A 48 12.56 10.88 -17.97
CA SER A 48 13.43 9.72 -18.11
C SER A 48 14.05 9.67 -19.51
N GLU A 49 13.28 9.83 -20.57
CA GLU A 49 13.77 9.78 -21.96
C GLU A 49 14.53 11.05 -22.40
N HIS A 50 14.02 12.24 -22.06
CA HIS A 50 14.55 13.51 -22.56
C HIS A 50 15.88 13.90 -21.93
N MET A 51 16.17 13.49 -20.69
CA MET A 51 17.47 13.81 -20.12
C MET A 51 18.62 12.96 -20.70
N HIS A 52 18.34 11.81 -21.33
CA HIS A 52 19.37 10.94 -21.91
C HIS A 52 20.00 11.48 -23.21
N THR A 53 19.40 12.48 -23.86
CA THR A 53 19.96 13.09 -25.07
C THR A 53 21.07 14.12 -24.76
N GLY A 54 21.29 14.47 -23.49
CA GLY A 54 22.38 15.36 -23.06
C GLY A 54 23.72 14.63 -22.94
N SER A 55 24.66 14.93 -23.83
CA SER A 55 25.94 14.21 -23.98
C SER A 55 27.00 14.41 -22.87
N SER A 56 26.74 15.15 -21.79
CA SER A 56 27.77 15.47 -20.79
C SER A 56 27.71 14.58 -19.54
N LYS A 57 28.88 14.17 -19.04
CA LYS A 57 29.03 13.32 -17.84
C LYS A 57 28.39 13.94 -16.59
N TRP A 58 28.42 15.26 -16.48
CA TRP A 58 27.75 16.04 -15.42
C TRP A 58 26.22 16.03 -15.56
N GLN A 59 25.71 16.01 -16.79
CA GLN A 59 24.28 15.79 -17.03
C GLN A 59 23.87 14.39 -16.55
N GLN A 60 24.68 13.35 -16.77
CA GLN A 60 24.38 11.98 -16.36
C GLN A 60 24.23 11.80 -14.84
N GLU A 61 25.11 12.42 -14.04
CA GLU A 61 25.01 12.37 -12.58
C GLU A 61 23.83 13.20 -12.05
N ALA A 62 23.50 14.31 -12.70
CA ALA A 62 22.30 15.08 -12.38
C ALA A 62 21.01 14.28 -12.65
N ILE A 63 20.98 13.46 -13.70
CA ILE A 63 19.83 12.58 -14.04
C ILE A 63 19.51 11.60 -12.92
N LEU A 64 20.54 10.96 -12.35
CA LEU A 64 20.41 9.99 -11.26
C LEU A 64 19.80 10.58 -9.99
N LEU A 65 19.88 11.91 -9.79
CA LEU A 65 19.29 12.58 -8.63
C LEU A 65 17.93 13.21 -8.95
N VAL A 66 17.76 13.70 -10.18
CA VAL A 66 16.54 14.39 -10.62
C VAL A 66 15.35 13.44 -10.68
N LEU A 67 15.52 12.20 -11.13
CA LEU A 67 14.42 11.24 -11.21
C LEU A 67 13.84 10.88 -9.82
N PRO A 68 14.66 10.48 -8.82
CA PRO A 68 14.19 10.32 -7.44
C PRO A 68 13.52 11.57 -6.88
N LEU A 69 14.09 12.76 -7.12
CA LEU A 69 13.53 14.02 -6.66
C LEU A 69 12.14 14.28 -7.25
N MET A 70 11.99 14.14 -8.57
CA MET A 70 10.72 14.37 -9.26
C MET A 70 9.63 13.42 -8.78
N VAL A 71 9.96 12.13 -8.67
CA VAL A 71 8.99 11.12 -8.19
C VAL A 71 8.62 11.36 -6.73
N SER A 72 9.59 11.64 -5.84
CA SER A 72 9.30 11.94 -4.43
C SER A 72 8.47 13.22 -4.29
N LEU A 73 8.73 14.23 -5.11
CA LEU A 73 7.93 15.46 -5.17
C LEU A 73 6.48 15.17 -5.60
N LEU A 74 6.29 14.41 -6.68
CA LEU A 74 4.95 14.02 -7.16
C LEU A 74 4.20 13.19 -6.11
N ASN A 75 4.88 12.21 -5.50
CA ASN A 75 4.32 11.37 -4.43
C ASN A 75 3.94 12.17 -3.17
N THR A 76 4.49 13.37 -2.99
CA THR A 76 4.17 14.26 -1.86
C THR A 76 3.08 15.27 -2.21
N LEU A 77 3.14 15.89 -3.41
CA LEU A 77 2.22 16.94 -3.84
C LEU A 77 0.85 16.42 -4.28
N VAL A 78 0.80 15.32 -5.03
CA VAL A 78 -0.46 14.79 -5.58
C VAL A 78 -1.46 14.36 -4.48
N PRO A 79 -1.04 13.72 -3.36
CA PRO A 79 -1.93 13.48 -2.23
C PRO A 79 -2.61 14.74 -1.68
N HIS A 80 -1.89 15.87 -1.64
CA HIS A 80 -2.46 17.15 -1.22
C HIS A 80 -3.52 17.65 -2.20
N LEU A 81 -3.30 17.48 -3.50
CA LEU A 81 -4.32 17.78 -4.53
C LEU A 81 -5.56 16.90 -4.36
N TYR A 82 -5.41 15.61 -4.05
CA TYR A 82 -6.54 14.73 -3.77
C TYR A 82 -7.32 15.14 -2.53
N ASN A 83 -6.66 15.66 -1.51
CA ASN A 83 -7.34 16.19 -0.33
C ASN A 83 -8.17 17.45 -0.66
N VAL A 84 -7.65 18.34 -1.52
CA VAL A 84 -8.42 19.48 -2.04
C VAL A 84 -9.63 19.01 -2.84
N LEU A 85 -9.44 18.00 -3.69
CA LEU A 85 -10.51 17.41 -4.48
C LEU A 85 -11.59 16.76 -3.60
N ALA A 86 -11.18 16.09 -2.53
CA ALA A 86 -12.09 15.49 -1.56
C ALA A 86 -12.93 16.53 -0.78
N MET A 87 -12.43 17.76 -0.62
CA MET A 87 -13.23 18.86 -0.06
C MET A 87 -14.36 19.30 -1.00
N TRP A 88 -14.16 19.16 -2.31
CA TRP A 88 -15.16 19.55 -3.31
C TRP A 88 -16.24 18.48 -3.49
N GLU A 89 -15.89 17.20 -3.37
CA GLU A 89 -16.81 16.07 -3.57
C GLU A 89 -17.90 15.94 -2.49
N LYS A 90 -17.69 16.49 -1.28
CA LYS A 90 -18.59 16.37 -0.11
C LYS A 90 -19.32 15.01 -0.05
N LEU A 91 -18.57 13.94 0.21
CA LEU A 91 -19.16 12.61 0.41
C LEU A 91 -20.05 12.57 1.68
N ASP A 92 -21.19 11.87 1.61
CA ASP A 92 -22.15 11.77 2.73
C ASP A 92 -21.57 11.04 3.93
N SER A 93 -20.66 10.09 3.70
CA SER A 93 -20.04 9.32 4.76
C SER A 93 -18.55 9.69 4.92
N PRO A 94 -18.12 10.05 6.14
CA PRO A 94 -16.73 10.39 6.41
C PRO A 94 -15.80 9.17 6.20
N VAL A 95 -16.34 7.96 6.37
CA VAL A 95 -15.62 6.71 6.17
C VAL A 95 -15.31 6.46 4.70
N ALA A 96 -16.28 6.67 3.79
CA ALA A 96 -16.02 6.48 2.36
C ALA A 96 -15.05 7.52 1.80
N GLN A 97 -15.07 8.76 2.31
CA GLN A 97 -14.10 9.79 1.94
C GLN A 97 -12.65 9.35 2.23
N VAL A 98 -12.41 8.76 3.41
CA VAL A 98 -11.10 8.22 3.79
C VAL A 98 -10.70 7.06 2.89
N TYR A 99 -11.61 6.11 2.61
CA TYR A 99 -11.31 4.97 1.72
C TYR A 99 -10.99 5.42 0.29
N VAL A 100 -11.75 6.36 -0.27
CA VAL A 100 -11.49 6.90 -1.61
C VAL A 100 -10.12 7.59 -1.66
N ALA A 101 -9.77 8.37 -0.63
CA ALA A 101 -8.45 8.99 -0.53
C ALA A 101 -7.34 7.94 -0.47
N ILE A 102 -7.48 6.90 0.36
CA ILE A 102 -6.51 5.79 0.43
C ILE A 102 -6.35 5.12 -0.94
N CYS A 103 -7.47 4.78 -1.61
CA CYS A 103 -7.44 4.11 -2.90
C CYS A 103 -6.74 4.95 -3.98
N ARG A 104 -7.03 6.26 -4.07
CA ARG A 104 -6.39 7.16 -5.05
C ARG A 104 -4.89 7.29 -4.83
N ASN A 105 -4.49 7.45 -3.56
CA ASN A 105 -3.09 7.57 -3.20
C ASN A 105 -2.33 6.25 -3.44
N LEU A 106 -2.94 5.12 -3.08
CA LEU A 106 -2.34 3.80 -3.32
C LEU A 106 -2.21 3.55 -4.82
N PHE A 107 -3.25 3.81 -5.61
CA PHE A 107 -3.23 3.62 -7.05
C PHE A 107 -2.12 4.45 -7.71
N LEU A 108 -1.99 5.73 -7.35
CA LEU A 108 -0.88 6.58 -7.81
C LEU A 108 0.48 5.93 -7.52
N LYS A 109 0.74 5.56 -6.27
CA LYS A 109 2.03 4.98 -5.86
C LYS A 109 2.33 3.66 -6.55
N MET A 110 1.32 2.79 -6.72
CA MET A 110 1.49 1.50 -7.41
C MET A 110 1.78 1.68 -8.90
N VAL A 111 1.11 2.61 -9.57
CA VAL A 111 1.36 2.89 -11.00
C VAL A 111 2.75 3.49 -11.20
N VAL A 112 3.14 4.48 -10.40
CA VAL A 112 4.48 5.09 -10.48
C VAL A 112 5.56 4.05 -10.17
N LEU A 113 5.39 3.25 -9.12
CA LEU A 113 6.34 2.21 -8.76
C LEU A 113 6.43 1.11 -9.83
N GLY A 114 5.30 0.69 -10.40
CA GLY A 114 5.26 -0.28 -11.49
C GLY A 114 5.99 0.21 -12.74
N LEU A 115 5.85 1.50 -13.09
CA LEU A 115 6.60 2.13 -14.18
C LEU A 115 8.11 2.12 -13.90
N LEU A 116 8.54 2.47 -12.69
CA LEU A 116 9.95 2.43 -12.30
C LEU A 116 10.52 1.01 -12.38
N CYS A 117 9.79 0.03 -11.85
CA CYS A 117 10.15 -1.40 -11.96
C CYS A 117 10.30 -1.83 -13.42
N TYR A 118 9.39 -1.42 -14.29
CA TYR A 118 9.48 -1.69 -15.73
C TYR A 118 10.71 -1.04 -16.36
N GLN A 119 11.01 0.22 -16.03
CA GLN A 119 12.19 0.92 -16.55
C GLN A 119 13.50 0.28 -16.08
N TRP A 120 13.59 -0.15 -14.81
CA TRP A 120 14.73 -0.88 -14.26
C TRP A 120 14.95 -2.22 -14.97
N LEU A 121 13.89 -3.02 -15.14
CA LEU A 121 13.96 -4.32 -15.82
C LEU A 121 14.26 -4.19 -17.32
N SER A 122 13.63 -3.22 -17.98
CA SER A 122 13.77 -3.04 -19.42
C SER A 122 15.11 -2.41 -19.83
N ARG A 123 15.94 -1.99 -18.86
CA ARG A 123 17.29 -1.42 -19.07
C ARG A 123 17.36 -0.22 -20.03
N ARG A 124 16.21 0.42 -20.31
CA ARG A 124 16.09 1.42 -21.39
C ARG A 124 16.71 2.78 -21.07
N VAL A 125 16.85 3.10 -19.79
CA VAL A 125 17.09 4.48 -19.36
C VAL A 125 18.22 4.51 -18.32
N VAL A 126 17.91 4.30 -17.04
CA VAL A 126 18.79 4.71 -15.94
C VAL A 126 20.12 3.93 -15.87
N CYS A 127 20.13 2.67 -16.31
CA CYS A 127 21.29 1.78 -16.14
C CYS A 127 21.99 1.39 -17.46
N SER A 128 21.77 2.12 -18.55
CA SER A 128 22.38 1.78 -19.85
C SER A 128 23.89 2.11 -19.93
N THR A 129 24.41 2.95 -19.03
CA THR A 129 25.81 3.43 -19.04
C THR A 129 26.70 2.77 -17.99
N GLU A 130 26.11 2.24 -16.94
CA GLU A 130 26.81 1.48 -15.90
C GLU A 130 27.13 0.07 -16.42
N LYS A 131 28.34 -0.43 -16.14
CA LYS A 131 28.71 -1.83 -16.47
C LYS A 131 27.86 -2.86 -15.69
N CYS A 132 27.25 -2.43 -14.59
CA CYS A 132 26.55 -3.27 -13.61
C CYS A 132 25.14 -2.73 -13.34
N TRP A 133 24.14 -3.30 -14.01
CA TRP A 133 22.77 -2.81 -13.85
C TRP A 133 22.21 -3.08 -12.45
N GLU A 134 22.60 -4.18 -11.79
CA GLU A 134 22.16 -4.53 -10.43
C GLU A 134 22.61 -3.47 -9.42
N THR A 135 23.85 -3.00 -9.55
CA THR A 135 24.42 -1.96 -8.67
C THR A 135 23.72 -0.62 -8.93
N CYS A 136 23.48 -0.28 -10.20
CA CYS A 136 22.73 0.91 -10.57
C CYS A 136 21.31 0.91 -9.95
N VAL A 137 20.56 -0.19 -10.04
CA VAL A 137 19.23 -0.32 -9.42
C VAL A 137 19.30 -0.17 -7.89
N GLY A 138 20.29 -0.77 -7.25
CA GLY A 138 20.51 -0.63 -5.81
C GLY A 138 20.81 0.82 -5.39
N GLN A 139 21.66 1.53 -6.14
CA GLN A 139 21.96 2.93 -5.90
C GLN A 139 20.73 3.84 -6.09
N GLU A 140 19.95 3.59 -7.15
CA GLU A 140 18.73 4.34 -7.40
C GLU A 140 17.73 4.15 -6.25
N LEU A 141 17.46 2.90 -5.85
CA LEU A 141 16.56 2.60 -4.72
C LEU A 141 17.02 3.26 -3.41
N TYR A 142 18.33 3.34 -3.19
CA TYR A 142 18.90 4.09 -2.07
C TYR A 142 18.61 5.60 -2.19
N ARG A 143 18.86 6.22 -3.36
CA ARG A 143 18.54 7.64 -3.61
C ARG A 143 17.05 7.92 -3.43
N PHE A 144 16.17 7.06 -3.95
CA PHE A 144 14.72 7.14 -3.74
C PHE A 144 14.35 7.11 -2.25
N MET A 145 14.95 6.20 -1.47
CA MET A 145 14.68 6.09 -0.03
C MET A 145 15.07 7.37 0.73
N VAL A 146 16.23 7.95 0.40
CA VAL A 146 16.75 9.19 0.99
C VAL A 146 15.91 10.40 0.57
N MET A 147 15.58 10.54 -0.71
CA MET A 147 14.74 11.64 -1.20
C MET A 147 13.33 11.58 -0.60
N ASP A 148 12.73 10.40 -0.56
CA ASP A 148 11.44 10.19 0.10
C ASP A 148 11.49 10.57 1.59
N PHE A 149 12.60 10.26 2.28
CA PHE A 149 12.79 10.69 3.68
C PHE A 149 12.86 12.22 3.79
N ILE A 150 13.65 12.88 2.94
CA ILE A 150 13.77 14.35 2.93
C ILE A 150 12.40 14.98 2.67
N PHE A 151 11.67 14.55 1.64
CA PHE A 151 10.35 15.09 1.34
C PHE A 151 9.33 14.83 2.46
N THR A 152 9.36 13.67 3.11
CA THR A 152 8.51 13.38 4.28
C THR A 152 8.85 14.29 5.46
N LEU A 153 10.14 14.58 5.69
CA LEU A 153 10.56 15.53 6.72
C LEU A 153 10.11 16.96 6.37
N LEU A 154 10.28 17.38 5.12
CA LEU A 154 9.83 18.68 4.66
C LEU A 154 8.31 18.81 4.79
N ASP A 155 7.55 17.79 4.40
CA ASP A 155 6.09 17.79 4.51
C ASP A 155 5.61 17.86 5.96
N THR A 156 6.25 17.11 6.87
CA THR A 156 5.91 17.16 8.31
C THR A 156 6.29 18.49 8.95
N LEU A 157 7.49 19.02 8.69
CA LEU A 157 7.95 20.28 9.25
C LEU A 157 7.18 21.46 8.64
N PHE A 158 7.25 21.64 7.32
CA PHE A 158 6.61 22.78 6.66
C PHE A 158 5.10 22.64 6.61
N GLY A 159 4.54 21.46 6.33
CA GLY A 159 3.09 21.28 6.25
C GLY A 159 2.40 21.66 7.56
N GLU A 160 2.91 21.19 8.70
CA GLU A 160 2.33 21.51 10.01
C GLU A 160 2.64 22.94 10.47
N LEU A 161 3.89 23.42 10.29
CA LEU A 161 4.30 24.75 10.72
C LEU A 161 3.63 25.85 9.87
N VAL A 162 3.61 25.71 8.55
CA VAL A 162 2.96 26.66 7.63
C VAL A 162 1.46 26.67 7.88
N TRP A 163 0.84 25.50 8.06
CA TRP A 163 -0.58 25.43 8.39
C TRP A 163 -0.90 26.16 9.70
N ARG A 164 -0.11 25.95 10.75
CA ARG A 164 -0.27 26.65 12.03
C ARG A 164 -0.16 28.16 11.87
N LEU A 165 0.90 28.63 11.20
CA LEU A 165 1.15 30.06 11.00
C LEU A 165 0.04 30.72 10.17
N ILE A 166 -0.45 30.05 9.12
CA ILE A 166 -1.54 30.57 8.29
C ILE A 166 -2.85 30.60 9.08
N LEU A 167 -3.22 29.53 9.81
CA LEU A 167 -4.46 29.52 10.60
C LEU A 167 -4.46 30.55 11.71
N GLU A 168 -3.34 30.67 12.43
CA GLU A 168 -3.20 31.62 13.54
C GLU A 168 -3.21 33.08 13.02
N LYS A 169 -2.50 33.39 11.92
CA LYS A 169 -2.44 34.76 11.38
C LYS A 169 -3.66 35.18 10.56
N ARG A 170 -4.18 34.32 9.67
CA ARG A 170 -5.22 34.70 8.70
C ARG A 170 -6.64 34.47 9.20
N LEU A 171 -6.88 33.35 9.89
CA LEU A 171 -8.25 32.91 10.20
C LEU A 171 -8.67 33.14 11.65
N LYS A 172 -7.74 33.56 12.55
CA LYS A 172 -7.95 33.70 14.01
C LYS A 172 -8.69 32.49 14.63
N ARG A 173 -8.61 31.33 13.99
CA ARG A 173 -9.37 30.13 14.35
C ARG A 173 -8.38 29.18 15.00
N LYS A 174 -8.58 28.90 16.29
CA LYS A 174 -7.73 28.02 17.11
C LYS A 174 -7.91 26.52 16.78
N GLN A 175 -8.19 26.19 15.52
CA GLN A 175 -8.47 24.81 15.11
C GLN A 175 -7.15 24.13 14.76
N ARG A 176 -6.75 23.14 15.57
CA ARG A 176 -5.51 22.40 15.33
C ARG A 176 -5.69 21.42 14.17
N PRO A 177 -4.65 21.15 13.35
CA PRO A 177 -4.72 20.15 12.30
C PRO A 177 -4.99 18.75 12.90
N GLU A 178 -5.84 17.97 12.24
CA GLU A 178 -6.06 16.56 12.55
C GLU A 178 -4.92 15.72 11.97
N PHE A 179 -4.43 14.76 12.74
CA PHE A 179 -3.39 13.84 12.27
C PHE A 179 -3.99 12.81 11.29
N ASP A 180 -3.64 12.91 10.01
CA ASP A 180 -4.10 11.96 8.99
C ASP A 180 -3.32 10.64 9.08
N ILE A 181 -3.85 9.71 9.89
CA ILE A 181 -3.25 8.38 10.09
C ILE A 181 -3.10 7.63 8.76
N ALA A 182 -4.08 7.77 7.85
CA ALA A 182 -4.12 6.98 6.62
C ALA A 182 -2.99 7.35 5.66
N ARG A 183 -2.73 8.65 5.47
CA ARG A 183 -1.60 9.12 4.66
C ARG A 183 -0.26 8.65 5.22
N ASN A 184 -0.07 8.82 6.52
CA ASN A 184 1.16 8.43 7.21
C ASN A 184 1.43 6.92 7.09
N VAL A 185 0.40 6.09 7.25
CA VAL A 185 0.53 4.63 7.07
C VAL A 185 0.84 4.27 5.62
N LEU A 186 0.27 4.98 4.64
CA LEU A 186 0.55 4.72 3.22
C LEU A 186 1.96 5.17 2.78
N GLU A 187 2.54 6.19 3.43
CA GLU A 187 3.98 6.52 3.30
C GLU A 187 4.85 5.41 3.88
N LEU A 188 4.49 4.86 5.05
CA LEU A 188 5.19 3.74 5.66
C LEU A 188 5.18 2.50 4.76
N ILE A 189 4.00 2.11 4.26
CA ILE A 189 3.86 0.96 3.33
C ILE A 189 4.72 1.17 2.10
N TYR A 190 4.71 2.37 1.50
CA TYR A 190 5.54 2.67 0.32
C TYR A 190 7.04 2.51 0.58
N GLY A 191 7.55 3.04 1.71
CA GLY A 191 8.95 2.86 2.09
C GLY A 191 9.33 1.40 2.35
N GLN A 192 8.41 0.61 2.93
CA GLN A 192 8.59 -0.84 3.09
C GLN A 192 8.64 -1.55 1.73
N THR A 193 7.77 -1.19 0.78
CA THR A 193 7.81 -1.74 -0.58
C THR A 193 9.16 -1.47 -1.26
N LEU A 194 9.67 -0.24 -1.19
CA LEU A 194 10.98 0.11 -1.76
C LEU A 194 12.11 -0.71 -1.13
N THR A 195 12.05 -0.93 0.19
CA THR A 195 13.04 -1.75 0.90
C THR A 195 12.99 -3.20 0.44
N TRP A 196 11.80 -3.77 0.27
CA TRP A 196 11.64 -5.13 -0.24
C TRP A 196 12.10 -5.27 -1.68
N LEU A 197 11.83 -4.29 -2.55
CA LEU A 197 12.35 -4.29 -3.92
C LEU A 197 13.88 -4.22 -3.97
N GLY A 198 14.49 -3.48 -3.04
CA GLY A 198 15.93 -3.24 -3.02
C GLY A 198 16.77 -4.23 -2.23
N VAL A 199 16.18 -5.10 -1.42
CA VAL A 199 16.94 -6.00 -0.53
C VAL A 199 17.92 -6.90 -1.27
N LEU A 200 17.57 -7.33 -2.49
CA LEU A 200 18.43 -8.17 -3.33
C LEU A 200 19.63 -7.40 -3.88
N PHE A 201 19.46 -6.12 -4.20
CA PHE A 201 20.47 -5.28 -4.86
C PHE A 201 21.33 -4.49 -3.86
N ALA A 202 20.77 -4.13 -2.71
CA ALA A 202 21.38 -3.32 -1.68
C ALA A 202 21.08 -3.93 -0.29
N PRO A 203 21.91 -4.87 0.21
CA PRO A 203 21.64 -5.59 1.47
C PRO A 203 21.67 -4.68 2.71
N LEU A 204 22.25 -3.49 2.62
CA LEU A 204 22.26 -2.49 3.70
C LEU A 204 20.96 -1.65 3.75
N LEU A 205 20.12 -1.71 2.71
CA LEU A 205 18.90 -0.92 2.59
C LEU A 205 17.90 -1.15 3.75
N PRO A 206 17.70 -2.39 4.26
CA PRO A 206 16.87 -2.61 5.45
C PRO A 206 17.39 -1.90 6.70
N ALA A 207 18.71 -1.83 6.91
CA ALA A 207 19.29 -1.12 8.04
C ALA A 207 19.04 0.39 7.94
N VAL A 208 19.20 0.96 6.73
CA VAL A 208 18.88 2.36 6.45
C VAL A 208 17.39 2.64 6.66
N GLN A 209 16.51 1.74 6.23
CA GLN A 209 15.07 1.85 6.46
C GLN A 209 14.73 1.81 7.96
N MET A 210 15.36 0.94 8.74
CA MET A 210 15.14 0.90 10.19
C MET A 210 15.53 2.21 10.86
N LEU A 211 16.69 2.79 10.49
CA LEU A 211 17.11 4.10 10.98
C LEU A 211 16.11 5.21 10.56
N LYS A 212 15.69 5.22 9.30
CA LYS A 212 14.67 6.15 8.77
C LYS A 212 13.37 6.07 9.57
N LEU A 213 12.85 4.87 9.82
CA LEU A 213 11.62 4.66 10.58
C LEU A 213 11.75 5.13 12.03
N LEU A 214 12.90 4.89 12.67
CA LEU A 214 13.18 5.36 14.02
C LEU A 214 13.19 6.89 14.08
N LEU A 215 13.87 7.56 13.15
CA LEU A 215 13.89 9.03 13.07
C LEU A 215 12.49 9.60 12.81
N LEU A 216 11.77 9.06 11.82
CA LEU A 216 10.40 9.47 11.52
C LEU A 216 9.45 9.28 12.70
N PHE A 217 9.61 8.21 13.47
CA PHE A 217 8.81 7.96 14.67
C PHE A 217 9.00 9.06 15.71
N TYR A 218 10.23 9.41 16.06
CA TYR A 218 10.50 10.45 17.06
C TYR A 218 10.03 11.83 16.58
N ILE A 219 10.23 12.16 15.30
CA ILE A 219 9.82 13.43 14.71
C ILE A 219 8.29 13.55 14.68
N LYS A 220 7.59 12.56 14.10
CA LYS A 220 6.11 12.56 14.04
C LYS A 220 5.48 12.47 15.42
N LYS A 221 6.08 11.74 16.38
CA LYS A 221 5.63 11.73 17.78
C LYS A 221 5.72 13.13 18.41
N THR A 222 6.84 13.81 18.20
CA THR A 222 7.04 15.16 18.76
C THR A 222 6.10 16.17 18.12
N SER A 223 5.90 16.10 16.81
CA SER A 223 4.98 16.99 16.10
C SER A 223 3.52 16.75 16.54
N LEU A 224 3.10 15.49 16.65
CA LEU A 224 1.77 15.10 17.15
C LEU A 224 1.49 15.67 18.55
N MET A 225 2.43 15.50 19.48
CA MET A 225 2.27 15.97 20.88
C MET A 225 2.23 17.49 21.00
N ARG A 226 2.88 18.23 20.09
CA ARG A 226 3.00 19.70 20.16
C ARG A 226 1.99 20.46 19.30
N ASN A 227 1.56 19.89 18.18
CA ASN A 227 0.83 20.61 17.13
C ASN A 227 -0.60 20.08 16.89
N CYS A 228 -0.86 18.79 17.12
CA CYS A 228 -2.13 18.17 16.73
C CYS A 228 -3.15 18.14 17.87
N GLN A 229 -4.43 17.98 17.50
CA GLN A 229 -5.52 17.65 18.42
C GLN A 229 -5.94 16.19 18.24
N CYS A 230 -6.55 15.59 19.26
CA CYS A 230 -7.14 14.27 19.15
C CYS A 230 -8.13 14.22 17.98
N PRO A 231 -8.09 13.18 17.12
CA PRO A 231 -8.99 13.06 15.98
C PRO A 231 -10.45 13.06 16.45
N SER A 232 -11.28 13.90 15.83
CA SER A 232 -12.69 14.11 16.24
C SER A 232 -13.63 12.99 15.76
N LYS A 233 -13.20 12.17 14.81
CA LYS A 233 -14.01 11.11 14.21
C LYS A 233 -13.75 9.77 14.91
N PRO A 234 -14.78 9.07 15.43
CA PRO A 234 -14.61 7.77 16.06
C PRO A 234 -14.09 6.76 15.03
N TRP A 235 -12.83 6.40 15.19
CA TRP A 235 -12.08 5.53 14.28
C TRP A 235 -12.05 4.12 14.88
N GLN A 236 -12.74 3.14 14.27
CA GLN A 236 -12.64 1.75 14.72
C GLN A 236 -11.25 1.20 14.39
N ALA A 237 -10.35 1.25 15.38
CA ALA A 237 -8.96 0.84 15.27
C ALA A 237 -8.78 -0.57 14.67
N SER A 238 -9.63 -1.53 15.07
CA SER A 238 -9.59 -2.92 14.59
C SER A 238 -9.81 -3.04 13.07
N ARG A 239 -10.84 -2.39 12.52
CA ARG A 239 -11.18 -2.49 11.09
C ARG A 239 -10.09 -1.88 10.20
N MET A 240 -9.50 -0.75 10.62
CA MET A 240 -8.45 -0.07 9.84
C MET A 240 -7.11 -0.79 9.92
N SER A 241 -6.78 -1.40 11.06
CA SER A 241 -5.60 -2.27 11.17
C SER A 241 -5.67 -3.42 10.16
N THR A 242 -6.82 -4.09 10.05
CA THR A 242 -6.99 -5.17 9.06
C THR A 242 -6.83 -4.67 7.62
N VAL A 243 -7.39 -3.50 7.29
CA VAL A 243 -7.22 -2.89 5.96
C VAL A 243 -5.76 -2.59 5.67
N PHE A 244 -5.05 -1.92 6.58
CA PHE A 244 -3.65 -1.57 6.36
C PHE A 244 -2.74 -2.80 6.29
N ILE A 245 -2.98 -3.83 7.11
CA ILE A 245 -2.26 -5.11 7.01
C ILE A 245 -2.54 -5.76 5.65
N THR A 246 -3.78 -5.75 5.19
CA THR A 246 -4.14 -6.28 3.86
C THR A 246 -3.45 -5.48 2.75
N LEU A 247 -3.39 -4.14 2.85
CA LEU A 247 -2.65 -3.30 1.91
C LEU A 247 -1.13 -3.52 1.96
N LEU A 248 -0.57 -3.85 3.13
CA LEU A 248 0.84 -4.18 3.24
C LEU A 248 1.15 -5.56 2.62
N CYS A 249 0.32 -6.56 2.89
CA CYS A 249 0.56 -7.93 2.42
C CYS A 249 0.29 -8.11 0.92
N PHE A 250 -0.84 -7.61 0.42
CA PHE A 250 -1.29 -7.90 -0.94
C PHE A 250 -0.59 -7.02 -1.99
N PRO A 251 -0.84 -5.71 -2.11
CA PRO A 251 -0.21 -4.93 -3.18
C PRO A 251 1.30 -4.70 -2.96
N SER A 252 1.77 -4.56 -1.70
CA SER A 252 3.17 -4.25 -1.41
C SER A 252 4.06 -5.50 -1.35
N PHE A 253 3.86 -6.39 -0.38
CA PHE A 253 4.74 -7.57 -0.20
C PHE A 253 4.66 -8.55 -1.37
N LEU A 254 3.45 -8.97 -1.77
CA LEU A 254 3.28 -9.88 -2.91
C LEU A 254 3.81 -9.25 -4.21
N GLY A 255 3.57 -7.94 -4.42
CA GLY A 255 4.08 -7.21 -5.58
C GLY A 255 5.61 -7.22 -5.65
N ALA A 256 6.29 -6.92 -4.53
CA ALA A 256 7.74 -6.98 -4.43
C ALA A 256 8.28 -8.41 -4.60
N ALA A 257 7.61 -9.40 -3.99
CA ALA A 257 7.98 -10.80 -4.13
C ALA A 257 7.87 -11.28 -5.59
N VAL A 258 6.81 -10.90 -6.32
CA VAL A 258 6.64 -11.22 -7.74
C VAL A 258 7.74 -10.57 -8.58
N PHE A 259 8.03 -9.29 -8.34
CA PHE A 259 9.11 -8.58 -9.04
C PHE A 259 10.48 -9.24 -8.82
N LEU A 260 10.83 -9.58 -7.58
CA LEU A 260 12.09 -10.24 -7.26
C LEU A 260 12.14 -11.66 -7.85
N SER A 261 11.05 -12.41 -7.77
CA SER A 261 10.97 -13.77 -8.33
C SER A 261 11.16 -13.76 -9.84
N TYR A 262 10.50 -12.84 -10.54
CA TYR A 262 10.69 -12.63 -11.97
C TYR A 262 12.15 -12.25 -12.30
N THR A 263 12.75 -11.37 -11.50
CA THR A 263 14.15 -10.99 -11.67
C THR A 263 15.10 -12.18 -11.51
N ILE A 264 14.90 -12.99 -10.48
CA ILE A 264 15.77 -14.14 -10.18
C ILE A 264 15.66 -15.23 -11.26
N TRP A 265 14.45 -15.46 -11.77
CA TRP A 265 14.16 -16.57 -12.68
C TRP A 265 14.38 -16.23 -14.16
N SER A 266 14.11 -14.99 -14.57
CA SER A 266 14.01 -14.64 -15.99
C SER A 266 15.02 -13.58 -16.44
N VAL A 267 15.58 -12.78 -15.54
CA VAL A 267 16.51 -11.71 -15.92
C VAL A 267 17.95 -12.22 -15.92
N ARG A 268 18.66 -11.96 -17.03
CA ARG A 268 20.08 -12.29 -17.17
C ARG A 268 20.92 -11.33 -16.32
N PRO A 269 21.80 -11.82 -15.43
CA PRO A 269 22.68 -10.97 -14.64
C PRO A 269 23.74 -10.28 -15.51
N SER A 270 24.40 -9.26 -14.97
CA SER A 270 25.52 -8.58 -15.63
C SER A 270 26.67 -9.54 -15.92
N GLU A 271 27.23 -9.48 -17.13
CA GLU A 271 28.29 -10.39 -17.55
C GLU A 271 29.66 -10.07 -16.93
N THR A 272 29.89 -8.79 -16.60
CA THR A 272 31.22 -8.29 -16.21
C THR A 272 31.38 -8.01 -14.71
N CYS A 273 30.31 -8.10 -13.93
CA CYS A 273 30.33 -7.75 -12.51
C CYS A 273 29.22 -8.40 -11.69
N GLY A 274 29.38 -8.35 -10.36
CA GLY A 274 28.45 -8.95 -9.39
C GLY A 274 28.81 -10.39 -9.00
N PRO A 275 28.09 -10.99 -8.05
CA PRO A 275 28.34 -12.36 -7.60
C PRO A 275 27.84 -13.43 -8.59
N PHE A 276 27.06 -13.04 -9.61
CA PHE A 276 26.38 -13.94 -10.55
C PHE A 276 26.96 -13.89 -11.98
N GLN A 277 28.22 -13.45 -12.11
CA GLN A 277 28.90 -13.31 -13.40
C GLN A 277 28.93 -14.63 -14.19
N GLY A 278 28.70 -14.55 -15.50
CA GLY A 278 28.78 -15.70 -16.42
C GLY A 278 27.63 -16.71 -16.32
N LEU A 279 26.62 -16.46 -15.48
CA LEU A 279 25.42 -17.29 -15.38
C LEU A 279 24.30 -16.75 -16.26
N GLU A 280 23.48 -17.64 -16.82
CA GLU A 280 22.32 -17.23 -17.62
C GLU A 280 21.20 -16.62 -16.77
N THR A 281 21.04 -17.09 -15.53
CA THR A 281 20.04 -16.60 -14.57
C THR A 281 20.59 -16.65 -13.14
N ILE A 282 20.09 -15.76 -12.27
CA ILE A 282 20.47 -15.74 -10.84
C ILE A 282 20.10 -17.06 -10.16
N TYR A 283 18.97 -17.68 -10.56
CA TYR A 283 18.56 -18.99 -10.05
C TYR A 283 19.63 -20.08 -10.20
N LYS A 284 20.38 -20.10 -11.32
CA LYS A 284 21.45 -21.09 -11.53
C LYS A 284 22.58 -20.97 -10.50
N SER A 285 22.82 -19.78 -9.94
CA SER A 285 23.80 -19.57 -8.87
C SER A 285 23.42 -20.36 -7.62
N GLY A 286 22.13 -20.33 -7.25
CA GLY A 286 21.62 -21.12 -6.12
C GLY A 286 21.88 -22.60 -6.29
N LYS A 287 21.66 -23.14 -7.50
CA LYS A 287 21.95 -24.55 -7.83
C LYS A 287 23.45 -24.88 -7.72
N SER A 288 24.32 -24.01 -8.25
CA SER A 288 25.77 -24.22 -8.18
C SER A 288 26.29 -24.15 -6.73
N TRP A 289 25.79 -23.20 -5.94
CA TRP A 289 26.14 -23.08 -4.52
C TRP A 289 25.69 -24.31 -3.71
N LEU A 290 24.51 -24.85 -4.03
CA LEU A 290 24.02 -26.10 -3.46
C LEU A 290 24.97 -27.28 -3.73
N GLN A 291 25.48 -27.40 -4.96
CA GLN A 291 26.42 -28.45 -5.35
C GLN A 291 27.78 -28.31 -4.63
N VAL A 292 28.25 -27.08 -4.41
CA VAL A 292 29.48 -26.82 -3.64
C VAL A 292 29.28 -27.18 -2.16
N LEU A 293 28.13 -26.85 -1.58
CA LEU A 293 27.79 -27.24 -0.21
C LEU A 293 27.69 -28.75 -0.04
N GLU A 294 27.07 -29.44 -0.99
CA GLU A 294 26.96 -30.90 -1.00
C GLU A 294 28.35 -31.56 -1.00
N LYS A 295 29.29 -31.00 -1.76
CA LYS A 295 30.68 -31.47 -1.81
C LYS A 295 31.45 -31.20 -0.51
N SER A 296 31.10 -30.13 0.21
CA SER A 296 31.79 -29.74 1.44
C SER A 296 31.28 -30.47 2.68
N ASN A 297 30.05 -31.00 2.68
CA ASN A 297 29.49 -31.68 3.85
C ASN A 297 28.42 -32.72 3.45
N SER A 298 28.72 -34.02 3.56
CA SER A 298 27.77 -35.09 3.21
C SER A 298 26.46 -35.06 4.01
N ASN A 299 26.43 -34.38 5.16
CA ASN A 299 25.23 -34.26 5.99
C ASN A 299 24.20 -33.24 5.44
N ILE A 300 24.53 -32.46 4.39
CA ILE A 300 23.65 -31.45 3.77
C ILE A 300 23.06 -31.96 2.44
N THR A 301 23.47 -33.15 1.98
CA THR A 301 22.99 -33.83 0.75
C THR A 301 21.46 -33.93 0.71
N TRP A 302 20.79 -34.11 1.85
CA TRP A 302 19.32 -34.17 1.92
C TRP A 302 18.65 -32.88 1.41
N PHE A 303 19.25 -31.70 1.62
CA PHE A 303 18.68 -30.42 1.18
C PHE A 303 18.79 -30.26 -0.34
N ALA A 304 19.94 -30.67 -0.92
CA ALA A 304 20.14 -30.70 -2.36
C ALA A 304 19.21 -31.70 -3.05
N TRP A 305 19.05 -32.89 -2.47
CA TRP A 305 18.11 -33.90 -2.93
C TRP A 305 16.67 -33.39 -2.89
N VAL A 306 16.23 -32.75 -1.78
CA VAL A 306 14.89 -32.16 -1.68
C VAL A 306 14.68 -31.07 -2.73
N HIS A 307 15.62 -30.15 -2.91
CA HIS A 307 15.47 -29.09 -3.90
C HIS A 307 15.36 -29.66 -5.33
N GLN A 308 16.26 -30.59 -5.69
CA GLN A 308 16.30 -31.18 -7.02
C GLN A 308 15.08 -32.07 -7.30
N HIS A 309 14.62 -32.86 -6.33
CA HIS A 309 13.51 -33.78 -6.54
C HIS A 309 12.14 -33.14 -6.30
N LEU A 310 12.01 -32.13 -5.43
CA LEU A 310 10.70 -31.53 -5.10
C LEU A 310 10.39 -30.29 -5.95
N VAL A 311 11.40 -29.46 -6.23
CA VAL A 311 11.21 -28.17 -6.93
C VAL A 311 11.42 -28.30 -8.45
N GLU A 312 12.37 -29.12 -8.92
CA GLU A 312 12.59 -29.28 -10.37
C GLU A 312 11.60 -30.26 -11.03
N ASN A 313 10.95 -31.15 -10.26
CA ASN A 313 9.93 -32.05 -10.81
C ASN A 313 8.60 -31.32 -11.01
N SER A 314 8.31 -30.95 -12.26
CA SER A 314 7.08 -30.28 -12.68
C SER A 314 5.81 -31.01 -12.20
N PHE A 315 5.83 -32.34 -12.17
CA PHE A 315 4.70 -33.16 -11.70
C PHE A 315 4.41 -32.98 -10.21
N LEU A 316 5.45 -32.99 -9.37
CA LEU A 316 5.30 -32.82 -7.92
C LEU A 316 4.85 -31.39 -7.58
N LEU A 317 5.37 -30.39 -8.29
CA LEU A 317 4.88 -29.01 -8.17
C LEU A 317 3.39 -28.90 -8.53
N PHE A 318 2.95 -29.50 -9.64
CA PHE A 318 1.53 -29.52 -10.02
C PHE A 318 0.67 -30.24 -8.98
N PHE A 319 1.15 -31.38 -8.47
CA PHE A 319 0.45 -32.14 -7.44
C PHE A 319 0.32 -31.33 -6.14
N MET A 320 1.42 -30.74 -5.65
CA MET A 320 1.42 -29.91 -4.44
C MET A 320 0.55 -28.65 -4.61
N SER A 321 0.57 -28.03 -5.78
CA SER A 321 -0.32 -26.91 -6.13
C SER A 321 -1.79 -27.35 -6.11
N GLY A 322 -2.12 -28.52 -6.66
CA GLY A 322 -3.46 -29.10 -6.64
C GLY A 322 -3.96 -29.39 -5.23
N VAL A 323 -3.11 -30.00 -4.37
CA VAL A 323 -3.43 -30.24 -2.96
C VAL A 323 -3.64 -28.91 -2.22
N LEU A 324 -2.78 -27.92 -2.44
CA LEU A 324 -2.93 -26.61 -1.84
C LEU A 324 -4.25 -25.95 -2.26
N LEU A 325 -4.61 -26.03 -3.56
CA LEU A 325 -5.86 -25.49 -4.08
C LEU A 325 -7.08 -26.19 -3.47
N ALA A 326 -7.00 -27.52 -3.29
CA ALA A 326 -8.04 -28.32 -2.64
C ALA A 326 -8.20 -27.94 -1.16
N VAL A 327 -7.09 -27.75 -0.43
CA VAL A 327 -7.09 -27.28 0.96
C VAL A 327 -7.68 -25.88 1.06
N ILE A 328 -7.28 -24.94 0.19
CA ILE A 328 -7.83 -23.58 0.15
C ILE A 328 -9.34 -23.66 -0.14
N TYR A 329 -9.76 -24.46 -1.12
CA TYR A 329 -11.16 -24.66 -1.46
C TYR A 329 -11.98 -25.21 -0.28
N PHE A 330 -11.45 -26.23 0.41
CA PHE A 330 -12.09 -26.79 1.58
C PHE A 330 -12.20 -25.77 2.72
N ASN A 331 -11.16 -24.99 2.99
CA ASN A 331 -11.20 -23.92 3.99
C ASN A 331 -12.22 -22.84 3.63
N ILE A 332 -12.31 -22.43 2.35
CA ILE A 332 -13.34 -21.50 1.87
C ILE A 332 -14.74 -22.07 2.11
N GLN A 333 -14.95 -23.37 1.83
CA GLN A 333 -16.22 -24.03 2.09
C GLN A 333 -16.57 -24.04 3.59
N VAL A 334 -15.61 -24.39 4.46
CA VAL A 334 -15.82 -24.40 5.91
C VAL A 334 -16.19 -23.00 6.40
N VAL A 335 -15.49 -21.96 5.96
CA VAL A 335 -15.80 -20.57 6.33
C VAL A 335 -17.20 -20.16 5.86
N ARG A 336 -17.60 -20.55 4.63
CA ARG A 336 -18.96 -20.32 4.13
C ARG A 336 -20.01 -21.05 4.97
N GLY A 337 -19.74 -22.30 5.35
CA GLY A 337 -20.60 -23.10 6.24
C GLY A 337 -20.78 -22.45 7.61
N GLN A 338 -19.68 -22.06 8.25
CA GLN A 338 -19.71 -21.36 9.54
C GLN A 338 -20.49 -20.04 9.47
N ARG A 339 -20.32 -19.25 8.40
CA ARG A 339 -21.12 -18.03 8.20
C ARG A 339 -22.62 -18.31 8.13
N ARG A 340 -23.03 -19.40 7.47
CA ARG A 340 -24.44 -19.78 7.36
C ARG A 340 -25.01 -20.22 8.72
N ILE A 341 -24.25 -21.01 9.48
CA ILE A 341 -24.62 -21.42 10.85
C ILE A 341 -24.78 -20.18 11.76
N ILE A 342 -23.84 -19.24 11.72
CA ILE A 342 -23.93 -17.99 12.49
C ILE A 342 -25.18 -17.19 12.11
N CYS A 343 -25.57 -17.17 10.84
CA CYS A 343 -26.78 -16.49 10.38
C CYS A 343 -28.04 -17.14 10.96
N LEU A 344 -28.15 -18.46 10.88
CA LEU A 344 -29.29 -19.21 11.42
C LEU A 344 -29.42 -19.06 12.93
N LEU A 345 -28.30 -19.14 13.66
CA LEU A 345 -28.29 -18.93 15.11
C LEU A 345 -28.75 -17.52 15.50
N LYS A 346 -28.36 -16.50 14.73
CA LYS A 346 -28.83 -15.13 14.97
C LYS A 346 -30.33 -14.99 14.73
N GLU A 347 -30.87 -15.66 13.73
CA GLU A 347 -32.30 -15.67 13.42
C GLU A 347 -33.10 -16.40 14.50
N GLN A 348 -32.61 -17.54 15.00
CA GLN A 348 -33.21 -18.24 16.14
C GLN A 348 -33.23 -17.38 17.40
N ILE A 349 -32.12 -16.71 17.73
CA ILE A 349 -32.05 -15.80 18.88
C ILE A 349 -33.05 -14.64 18.74
N ALA A 350 -33.25 -14.12 17.52
CA ALA A 350 -34.22 -13.06 17.25
C ALA A 350 -35.66 -13.56 17.47
N ASN A 351 -36.01 -14.72 16.92
CA ASN A 351 -37.35 -15.31 17.06
C ASN A 351 -37.67 -15.67 18.52
N GLU A 352 -36.73 -16.27 19.25
CA GLU A 352 -36.89 -16.53 20.69
C GLU A 352 -37.04 -15.22 21.50
N GLY A 353 -36.38 -14.15 21.07
CA GLY A 353 -36.54 -12.82 21.65
C GLY A 353 -37.95 -12.27 21.47
N GLU A 354 -38.53 -12.40 20.28
CA GLU A 354 -39.91 -11.98 19.99
C GLU A 354 -40.94 -12.81 20.77
N ASP A 355 -40.77 -14.13 20.84
CA ASP A 355 -41.67 -15.00 21.62
C ASP A 355 -41.66 -14.66 23.11
N LYS A 356 -40.48 -14.36 23.69
CA LYS A 356 -40.37 -13.92 25.08
C LYS A 356 -41.07 -12.59 25.31
N ILE A 357 -40.92 -11.63 24.39
CA ILE A 357 -41.61 -10.33 24.47
C ILE A 357 -43.13 -10.54 24.42
N PHE A 358 -43.61 -11.38 23.49
CA PHE A 358 -45.03 -11.72 23.36
C PHE A 358 -45.59 -12.37 24.63
N LEU A 359 -44.86 -13.33 25.21
CA LEU A 359 -45.24 -13.99 26.46
C LEU A 359 -45.32 -12.99 27.63
N ILE A 360 -44.35 -12.08 27.76
CA ILE A 360 -44.33 -11.05 28.80
C ILE A 360 -45.53 -10.10 28.62
N GLN A 361 -45.81 -9.62 27.40
CA GLN A 361 -46.95 -8.76 27.11
C GLN A 361 -48.28 -9.44 27.47
N LYS A 362 -48.43 -10.73 27.13
CA LYS A 362 -49.63 -11.49 27.48
C LYS A 362 -49.78 -11.65 28.99
N LEU A 363 -48.69 -11.93 29.71
CA LEU A 363 -48.70 -12.00 31.18
C LEU A 363 -49.14 -10.66 31.79
N HIS A 364 -48.59 -9.54 31.30
CA HIS A 364 -48.93 -8.19 31.77
C HIS A 364 -50.42 -7.88 31.57
N SER A 365 -50.97 -8.23 30.40
CA SER A 365 -52.41 -8.03 30.12
C SER A 365 -53.34 -8.81 31.06
N ILE A 366 -52.93 -10.02 31.48
CA ILE A 366 -53.69 -10.84 32.45
C ILE A 366 -53.63 -10.23 33.85
N TYR A 367 -52.47 -9.69 34.27
CA TYR A 367 -52.36 -9.00 35.55
C TYR A 367 -53.22 -7.73 35.59
N GLU A 368 -53.22 -6.91 34.53
CA GLU A 368 -54.07 -5.71 34.42
C GLU A 368 -55.57 -6.03 34.40
N GLN A 369 -55.97 -7.20 33.90
CA GLN A 369 -57.36 -7.69 33.96
C GLN A 369 -57.75 -8.20 35.35
N ARG A 370 -56.79 -8.63 36.18
CA ARG A 370 -57.06 -9.12 37.54
C ARG A 370 -57.10 -7.98 38.58
N GLU A 371 -56.39 -6.87 38.33
CA GLU A 371 -56.43 -5.68 39.18
C GLU A 371 -57.66 -4.77 38.93
N ARG A 372 -58.36 -4.95 37.81
CA ARG A 372 -59.66 -4.35 37.53
C ARG A 372 -60.79 -5.26 37.99
#